data_AF-A0A7X6VCM7-F1
#
_entry.id   AF-A0A7X6VCM7-F1
#
_cell.length_a   1.000
_cell.length_b   1.000
_cell.length_c   1.000
_cell.angle_alpha   90.00
_cell.angle_beta   90.00
_cell.angle_gamma   90.00
#
_symmetry.space_group_name_H-M   'P 1'
#
loop_
_entity.id
_entity.type
_entity.pdbx_description
1 polymer ?
#
loop_
_entity_poly.entity_id
_entity_poly.type
_entity_poly.pdbx_seq_one_letter_code
_entity_poly.pdbx_strand_id
1 'polypeptide(L)' 'MPITELLTRNAKMYGEEKCLTEINLDLQERHNVIWREYELIENNPGGEYRREMTWRVFNEKDNRLAHLLM' A
#
# COMPACT_ATOMS: atom_id res chain seq x y z
N MET A 1 4.69 24.73 -4.24
CA MET A 1 4.91 23.88 -5.43
C MET A 1 3.55 23.29 -5.77
N PRO A 2 3.10 23.34 -7.04
CA PRO A 2 1.71 23.07 -7.38
C PRO A 2 1.21 21.68 -6.93
N ILE A 3 2.07 20.65 -7.00
CA ILE A 3 1.72 19.30 -6.54
C ILE A 3 1.59 19.20 -5.01
N THR A 4 2.48 19.85 -4.24
CA THR A 4 2.45 19.77 -2.77
C THR A 4 1.23 20.49 -2.18
N GLU A 5 0.78 21.56 -2.84
CA GLU A 5 -0.44 22.28 -2.45
C GLU A 5 -1.68 21.40 -2.60
N LEU A 6 -1.77 20.61 -3.68
CA LEU A 6 -2.85 19.65 -3.90
C LEU A 6 -2.82 18.53 -2.87
N LEU A 7 -1.65 17.94 -2.60
CA LEU A 7 -1.50 16.85 -1.62
C LEU A 7 -1.84 17.32 -0.20
N THR A 8 -1.39 18.52 0.17
CA THR A 8 -1.71 19.13 1.47
C THR A 8 -3.20 19.42 1.60
N ARG A 9 -3.84 19.90 0.53
CA ARG A 9 -5.29 20.13 0.50
C ARG A 9 -6.06 18.81 0.67
N ASN A 10 -5.64 17.74 0.00
CA ASN A 10 -6.28 16.44 0.13
C ASN A 10 -6.13 15.86 1.54
N ALA A 11 -4.96 16.01 2.16
CA ALA A 11 -4.75 15.60 3.56
C ALA A 11 -5.63 16.35 4.56
N LYS A 12 -5.95 17.62 4.29
CA LYS A 12 -6.86 18.42 5.13
C LYS A 12 -8.33 18.04 4.94
N MET A 13 -8.76 17.82 3.69
CA MET A 13 -10.17 17.56 3.38
C MET A 13 -10.57 16.09 3.56
N TYR A 14 -9.63 15.16 3.34
CA TYR A 14 -9.89 13.72 3.24
C TYR A 14 -8.97 12.91 4.17
N GLY A 15 -8.59 13.46 5.33
CA GLY A 15 -7.55 12.89 6.20
C GLY A 15 -7.77 11.41 6.59
N GLU A 16 -9.02 10.99 6.76
CA GLU A 16 -9.39 9.61 7.10
C GLU A 16 -9.57 8.71 5.88
N GLU A 17 -9.68 9.29 4.68
CA GLU A 17 -9.82 8.51 3.46
C GLU A 17 -8.50 7.88 3.06
N LYS A 18 -8.62 6.72 2.43
CA LYS A 18 -7.50 5.95 1.92
C LYS A 18 -6.92 6.62 0.67
N CYS A 19 -5.61 6.89 0.69
CA CYS A 19 -4.88 7.50 -0.41
C CYS A 19 -3.98 6.52 -1.16
N LEU A 20 -3.47 5.48 -0.48
CA LEU A 20 -2.54 4.51 -1.06
C LEU A 20 -2.89 3.08 -0.62
N THR A 21 -2.67 2.15 -1.54
CA THR A 21 -2.64 0.72 -1.29
C THR A 21 -1.29 0.19 -1.72
N GLU A 22 -0.53 -0.38 -0.80
CA GLU A 22 0.62 -1.22 -1.11
C GLU A 22 0.14 -2.64 -1.42
N ILE A 23 0.58 -3.18 -2.55
CA ILE A 23 0.33 -4.57 -2.96
C ILE A 23 1.70 -5.24 -3.00
N ASN A 24 1.99 -6.14 -2.06
CA ASN A 24 3.24 -6.89 -2.07
C ASN A 24 3.12 -8.12 -2.97
N LEU A 25 3.66 -8.01 -4.18
CA LEU A 25 3.71 -9.09 -5.17
C LEU A 25 4.69 -10.22 -4.79
N ASP A 26 5.73 -9.91 -4.00
CA ASP A 26 6.73 -10.90 -3.57
C ASP A 26 6.19 -11.96 -2.59
N LEU A 27 5.06 -11.70 -1.92
CA LEU A 27 4.38 -12.69 -1.07
C LEU A 27 3.48 -13.64 -1.88
N GLN A 28 3.33 -13.41 -3.18
CA GLN A 28 2.77 -14.45 -4.04
C GLN A 28 3.87 -15.47 -4.29
N GLU A 29 3.99 -16.43 -3.38
CA GLU A 29 4.80 -17.62 -3.61
C GLU A 29 4.42 -18.15 -4.99
N ARG A 30 5.38 -18.08 -5.93
CA ARG A 30 5.25 -18.68 -7.24
C ARG A 30 5.18 -20.18 -7.03
N HIS A 31 3.97 -20.66 -6.82
CA HIS A 31 3.62 -22.06 -6.79
C HIS A 31 3.96 -22.61 -8.18
N ASN A 32 5.19 -23.07 -8.37
CA ASN A 32 5.64 -23.82 -9.54
C ASN A 32 5.04 -25.23 -9.48
N VAL A 33 3.71 -25.30 -9.45
CA VAL A 33 2.97 -26.54 -9.21
C VAL A 33 2.71 -27.20 -10.55
N ILE A 34 3.12 -28.46 -10.66
CA ILE A 34 2.85 -29.30 -11.81
C ILE A 34 1.35 -29.60 -11.77
N TRP A 35 0.63 -29.45 -12.88
CA TRP A 35 -0.85 -29.54 -12.99
C TRP A 35 -1.55 -30.68 -12.21
N ARG A 36 -0.84 -31.76 -11.85
CA ARG A 36 -1.36 -32.86 -11.01
C ARG A 36 -1.54 -32.54 -9.53
N GLU A 37 -0.83 -31.56 -8.98
CA GLU A 37 -0.86 -31.24 -7.55
C GLU A 37 -1.83 -30.10 -7.21
N TYR A 38 -2.44 -29.49 -8.23
CA TYR A 38 -3.32 -28.32 -8.08
C TYR A 38 -4.65 -28.66 -7.37
N GLU A 39 -5.13 -29.91 -7.46
CA GLU A 39 -6.40 -30.31 -6.82
C GLU A 39 -6.32 -30.52 -5.30
N LEU A 40 -5.11 -30.51 -4.73
CA LEU A 40 -4.88 -30.75 -3.29
C LEU A 40 -4.42 -29.50 -2.53
N ILE A 41 -4.31 -28.35 -3.20
CA ILE A 41 -3.91 -27.10 -2.58
C ILE A 41 -5.17 -26.38 -2.09
N GLU A 42 -5.35 -26.37 -0.77
CA GLU A 42 -6.29 -25.47 -0.12
C GLU A 42 -5.89 -24.04 -0.53
N ASN A 43 -6.84 -23.28 -1.11
CA ASN A 43 -6.59 -21.89 -1.49
C ASN A 43 -6.21 -21.13 -0.22
N ASN A 44 -4.91 -20.93 -0.01
CA ASN A 44 -4.40 -20.31 1.20
C ASN A 44 -5.05 -18.91 1.32
N PRO A 45 -5.91 -18.68 2.33
CA PRO A 45 -6.52 -17.37 2.54
C PRO A 45 -5.52 -16.39 3.16
N GLY A 46 -4.23 -16.73 3.23
CA GLY A 46 -3.10 -15.83 3.43
C GLY A 46 -2.99 -14.83 2.28
N GLY A 47 -4.06 -14.04 2.12
CA GLY A 47 -4.28 -13.11 1.05
C GLY A 47 -3.13 -12.13 0.96
N GLU A 48 -2.87 -11.75 -0.29
CA GLU A 48 -2.12 -10.57 -0.71
C GLU A 48 -1.89 -9.61 0.45
N TYR A 49 -0.65 -9.52 0.94
CA TYR A 49 -0.30 -8.55 1.96
C TYR A 49 -0.59 -7.16 1.39
N ARG A 50 -1.72 -6.62 1.83
CA ARG A 50 -2.27 -5.35 1.36
C ARG A 50 -2.21 -4.38 2.51
N ARG A 51 -1.36 -3.36 2.39
CA ARG A 51 -1.28 -2.29 3.38
C ARG A 51 -1.92 -1.03 2.85
N GLU A 52 -2.83 -0.47 3.62
CA GLU A 52 -3.55 0.74 3.26
C GLU A 52 -3.01 1.92 4.06
N MET A 53 -3.03 3.11 3.44
CA MET A 53 -2.59 4.34 4.07
C MET A 53 -3.64 5.43 3.83
N THR A 54 -3.97 6.19 4.87
CA THR A 54 -4.85 7.35 4.78
C THR A 54 -4.09 8.61 4.41
N TRP A 55 -4.80 9.62 3.89
CA TRP A 55 -4.18 10.90 3.55
C TRP A 55 -3.48 11.58 4.73
N ARG A 56 -4.00 11.43 5.96
CA ARG A 56 -3.34 11.97 7.16
C ARG A 56 -1.98 11.32 7.42
N VAL A 57 -1.93 9.99 7.39
CA VAL A 57 -0.68 9.23 7.61
C VAL A 57 0.33 9.51 6.50
N PHE A 58 -0.14 9.67 5.26
CA PHE A 58 0.69 10.07 4.14
C PHE A 58 1.37 11.43 4.39
N ASN A 59 0.57 12.44 4.75
CA ASN A 59 1.09 13.80 5.02
C ASN A 59 2.08 13.83 6.20
N GLU A 60 1.86 13.04 7.25
CA GLU A 60 2.82 12.92 8.35
C GLU A 60 4.16 12.32 7.90
N LYS A 61 4.12 11.30 7.02
CA LYS A 61 5.32 10.67 6.46
C LYS A 61 6.08 11.60 5.51
N ASP A 62 5.35 12.32 4.65
CA ASP A 62 5.93 13.30 3.72
C ASP A 62 6.67 14.42 4.48
N ASN A 63 6.02 15.02 5.50
CA ASN A 63 6.65 16.05 6.32
C ASN A 63 7.90 15.55 7.07
N ARG A 64 7.87 14.31 7.58
CA ARG A 64 9.03 13.70 8.23
C ARG A 64 10.19 13.53 7.25
N LEU A 65 9.92 13.09 6.02
CA LEU A 65 10.94 12.93 4.99
C LEU A 65 11.50 14.30 4.57
N ALA A 66 10.64 15.29 4.38
CA ALA A 66 11.05 16.66 4.05
C ALA A 66 12.01 17.23 5.11
N HIS A 67 11.69 17.09 6.40
CA HIS A 67 12.59 17.51 7.49
C HIS A 67 13.92 16.75 7.54
N LEU A 68 14.00 15.55 6.96
CA LEU A 68 15.25 14.77 6.89
C LEU A 68 16.15 15.20 5.73
N LEU A 69 15.59 15.89 4.73
CA LEU A 69 16.28 16.39 3.54
C LEU A 69 16.66 17.88 3.65
N MET A 70 16.27 18.54 4.74
CA MET A 70 16.64 19.91 5.10
C MET A 70 17.90 19.90 5.97
#